data_AF-A0A7G7MTZ8-F1
#
_entry.id   AF-A0A7G7MTZ8-F1
#
_cell.length_a   1.000
_cell.length_b   1.000
_cell.length_c   1.000
_cell.angle_alpha   90.00
_cell.angle_beta   90.00
_cell.angle_gamma   90.00
#
_symmetry.space_group_name_H-M   'P 1'
#
loop_
_entity.id
_entity.type
_entity.pdbx_description
1 polymer ?
#
loop_
_entity_poly.entity_id
_entity_poly.type
_entity_poly.pdbx_seq_one_letter_code
_entity_poly.pdbx_strand_id
1 'polypeptide(L)'
;MFLLMMMALFILIINFLLILILNLISKKSFYDREKSSPFECGFDPKSSGRLPFSLQFFLIAVIFLIFDVEITLLFPMIILIKISNIFFMFMIFSFFIFILLLGIYHEWNQGALNWSS
;
A
#
# COMPACT_ATOMS: atom_id res chain seq x y z
N MET A 1 -21.71 0.39 14.60
CA MET A 1 -21.03 -0.88 14.22
C MET A 1 -21.90 -1.77 13.34
N PHE A 2 -23.11 -2.14 13.77
CA PHE A 2 -24.00 -3.00 12.98
C PHE A 2 -24.35 -2.41 11.59
N LEU A 3 -24.66 -1.10 11.50
CA LEU A 3 -24.92 -0.43 10.23
C LEU A 3 -23.72 -0.49 9.25
N LEU A 4 -22.51 -0.27 9.75
CA LEU A 4 -21.27 -0.39 8.97
C LEU A 4 -21.09 -1.82 8.43
N MET A 5 -21.38 -2.82 9.26
CA MET A 5 -21.28 -4.22 8.85
C MET A 5 -22.34 -4.57 7.78
N MET A 6 -23.56 -4.06 7.92
CA MET A 6 -24.62 -4.23 6.91
C MET A 6 -24.26 -3.55 5.59
N MET A 7 -23.66 -2.36 5.62
CA MET A 7 -23.17 -1.66 4.42
C MET A 7 -22.04 -2.45 3.73
N ALA A 8 -21.07 -2.96 4.49
CA ALA A 8 -19.97 -3.77 3.94
C ALA A 8 -20.48 -5.06 3.28
N LEU A 9 -21.42 -5.76 3.92
CA LEU A 9 -22.06 -6.96 3.35
C LEU A 9 -22.82 -6.64 2.07
N PHE A 10 -23.55 -5.53 2.03
CA PHE A 10 -24.28 -5.10 0.84
C PHE A 10 -23.34 -4.84 -0.35
N ILE A 11 -22.19 -4.18 -0.11
CA ILE A 11 -21.17 -3.94 -1.15
C ILE A 11 -20.57 -5.25 -1.66
N LEU A 12 -20.29 -6.21 -0.77
CA LEU A 12 -19.78 -7.54 -1.16
C LEU A 12 -20.78 -8.31 -2.03
N ILE A 13 -22.06 -8.29 -1.65
CA ILE A 13 -23.13 -8.95 -2.42
C ILE A 13 -23.25 -8.34 -3.81
N ILE A 14 -23.22 -7.01 -3.93
CA ILE A 14 -23.27 -6.32 -5.23
C ILE A 14 -22.08 -6.73 -6.10
N ASN A 15 -20.85 -6.71 -5.58
CA ASN A 15 -19.67 -7.11 -6.35
C ASN A 15 -19.75 -8.56 -6.82
N PHE A 16 -20.23 -9.46 -5.95
CA PHE A 16 -20.41 -10.87 -6.31
C PHE A 16 -21.44 -11.04 -7.42
N LEU A 17 -22.59 -10.36 -7.33
CA LEU A 17 -23.62 -10.37 -8.37
C LEU A 17 -23.09 -9.82 -9.70
N LEU A 18 -22.33 -8.72 -9.67
CA LEU A 18 -21.70 -8.16 -10.87
C LEU A 18 -20.75 -9.16 -11.53
N ILE A 19 -19.91 -9.86 -10.76
CA ILE A 19 -19.00 -10.89 -11.28
C ILE A 19 -19.78 -12.06 -11.88
N LEU A 20 -20.87 -12.49 -11.25
CA LEU A 20 -21.75 -13.55 -11.77
C LEU A 20 -22.38 -13.15 -13.09
N ILE A 21 -23.00 -11.97 -13.15
CA ILE A 21 -23.65 -11.44 -14.36
C ILE A 21 -22.61 -11.32 -15.49
N LEU A 22 -21.42 -10.80 -15.19
CA LEU A 22 -20.35 -10.65 -16.17
C LEU A 22 -19.90 -12.00 -16.72
N ASN A 23 -19.74 -13.02 -15.87
CA ASN A 23 -19.39 -14.36 -16.31
C ASN A 23 -20.50 -15.05 -17.12
N LEU A 24 -21.78 -14.82 -16.79
CA LEU A 24 -22.93 -15.38 -17.51
C LEU A 24 -23.13 -14.73 -18.89
N ILE A 25 -22.95 -13.41 -18.99
CA ILE A 25 -23.09 -12.66 -20.25
C ILE A 25 -21.83 -12.80 -21.12
N SER A 26 -20.66 -12.98 -20.51
CA SER A 26 -19.40 -13.06 -21.26
C SER A 26 -19.45 -14.21 -22.27
N LYS A 27 -19.26 -13.88 -23.55
CA LYS A 27 -19.03 -14.88 -24.59
C LYS A 27 -17.64 -15.46 -24.37
N LYS A 28 -17.56 -16.55 -23.61
CA LYS A 28 -16.33 -17.34 -23.50
C LYS A 28 -16.10 -17.98 -24.86
N SER A 29 -15.20 -17.38 -25.65
CA SER A 29 -14.65 -18.02 -26.84
C SER A 29 -14.04 -19.36 -26.44
N PHE A 30 -13.88 -20.27 -27.40
CA PHE A 30 -13.09 -21.49 -27.22
C PHE A 30 -11.76 -21.18 -26.51
N TYR A 31 -11.34 -22.08 -25.63
CA TYR A 31 -10.06 -21.98 -24.94
C TYR A 31 -8.95 -22.11 -25.99
N ASP A 32 -8.45 -20.97 -26.43
CA ASP A 32 -7.32 -20.89 -27.34
C ASP A 32 -6.05 -20.65 -26.53
N ARG A 33 -4.99 -21.41 -26.83
CA ARG A 33 -3.70 -21.30 -26.15
C ARG A 33 -3.16 -19.88 -26.28
N GLU A 34 -3.26 -19.28 -27.46
CA GLU A 34 -2.75 -17.93 -27.74
C GLU A 34 -3.52 -16.82 -27.01
N LYS A 35 -4.78 -17.07 -26.65
CA LYS A 35 -5.55 -16.14 -25.80
C LYS A 35 -5.14 -16.26 -24.33
N SER A 36 -4.64 -17.41 -23.92
CA SER A 36 -4.19 -17.69 -22.55
C SER A 36 -2.69 -17.42 -22.33
N SER A 37 -1.92 -17.17 -23.39
CA SER A 37 -0.50 -16.83 -23.28
C SER A 37 -0.29 -15.38 -22.83
N PRO A 38 0.81 -15.07 -22.12
CA PRO A 38 1.15 -13.71 -21.75
C PRO A 38 1.33 -12.82 -22.99
N PHE A 39 0.82 -11.59 -22.93
CA PHE A 39 0.98 -10.64 -24.02
C PHE A 39 2.36 -9.97 -23.99
N GLU A 40 3.25 -10.32 -24.92
CA GLU A 40 4.50 -9.59 -25.20
C GLU A 40 4.50 -9.04 -26.64
N CYS A 41 3.53 -8.17 -26.95
CA CYS A 41 3.39 -7.53 -28.27
C CYS A 41 3.30 -8.53 -29.45
N GLY A 42 2.70 -9.71 -29.22
CA GLY A 42 2.56 -10.77 -30.22
C GLY A 42 3.75 -11.72 -30.32
N PHE A 43 4.75 -11.60 -29.45
CA PHE A 43 5.87 -12.52 -29.33
C PHE A 43 5.72 -13.45 -28.12
N ASP A 44 6.39 -14.60 -28.19
CA ASP A 44 6.54 -15.49 -27.04
C ASP A 44 7.41 -14.83 -25.97
N PRO A 45 7.07 -14.98 -24.68
CA PRO A 45 7.81 -14.35 -23.61
C PRO A 45 9.25 -14.83 -23.53
N LYS A 46 10.21 -13.90 -23.60
CA LYS A 46 11.65 -14.23 -23.54
C LYS A 46 12.08 -14.81 -22.20
N SER A 47 11.36 -14.47 -21.14
CA SER A 47 11.62 -14.92 -19.77
C SER A 47 10.33 -15.02 -18.98
N SER A 48 10.33 -15.79 -17.88
CA SER A 48 9.20 -15.77 -16.96
C SER A 48 8.98 -14.36 -16.39
N GLY A 49 7.73 -13.95 -16.17
CA GLY A 49 7.41 -12.66 -15.55
C GLY A 49 7.89 -12.47 -14.10
N ARG A 50 8.54 -13.47 -13.50
CA ARG A 50 9.15 -13.42 -12.17
C ARG A 50 10.67 -13.20 -12.28
N LEU A 51 11.05 -12.04 -12.78
CA LEU A 51 12.44 -11.61 -12.83
C LEU A 51 12.87 -11.04 -11.47
N PRO A 52 14.17 -11.12 -11.12
CA PRO A 52 14.70 -10.36 -10.00
C PRO A 52 14.44 -8.88 -10.25
N PHE A 53 13.69 -8.26 -9.35
CA PHE A 53 13.32 -6.86 -9.41
C PHE A 53 14.36 -5.99 -8.71
N SER A 54 14.37 -4.68 -8.96
CA SER A 54 15.37 -3.81 -8.35
C SER A 54 15.16 -3.70 -6.83
N LEU A 55 16.28 -3.77 -6.09
CA LEU A 55 16.28 -3.69 -4.63
C LEU A 55 15.76 -2.35 -4.09
N GLN A 56 15.76 -1.31 -4.92
CA GLN A 56 15.27 0.02 -4.55
C GLN A 56 13.79 0.01 -4.17
N PHE A 57 12.94 -0.69 -4.93
CA PHE A 57 11.52 -0.77 -4.59
C PHE A 57 11.27 -1.56 -3.31
N PHE A 58 12.12 -2.55 -3.02
CA PHE A 58 12.07 -3.26 -1.75
C PHE A 58 12.42 -2.34 -0.57
N LEU A 59 13.48 -1.54 -0.70
CA LEU A 59 13.87 -0.57 0.33
C LEU A 59 12.76 0.46 0.59
N ILE A 60 12.14 1.00 -0.47
CA ILE A 60 11.02 1.93 -0.35
C ILE A 60 9.84 1.28 0.39
N ALA A 61 9.53 0.00 0.13
CA ALA A 61 8.44 -0.70 0.81
C ALA A 61 8.72 -0.88 2.32
N VAL A 62 9.97 -1.19 2.69
CA VAL A 62 10.38 -1.30 4.10
C VAL A 62 10.29 0.04 4.81
N ILE A 63 10.79 1.10 4.17
CA ILE A 63 10.73 2.48 4.68
C ILE A 63 9.26 2.90 4.90
N PHE A 64 8.39 2.64 3.92
CA PHE A 64 6.96 2.91 4.04
C PHE A 64 6.31 2.20 5.24
N LEU A 65 6.67 0.93 5.48
CA LEU A 65 6.13 0.16 6.61
C LEU A 65 6.52 0.79 7.95
N ILE A 66 7.78 1.21 8.09
CA ILE A 66 8.27 1.87 9.31
C ILE A 66 7.54 3.20 9.53
N PHE A 67 7.43 4.03 8.49
CA PHE A 67 6.69 5.30 8.58
C PHE A 67 5.21 5.13 8.90
N ASP A 68 4.56 4.09 8.39
CA ASP A 68 3.15 3.82 8.71
C ASP A 68 2.98 3.54 10.20
N VAL A 69 3.86 2.71 10.79
CA VAL A 69 3.85 2.45 12.24
C VAL A 69 4.08 3.75 13.03
N GLU A 70 5.02 4.60 12.61
CA GLU A 70 5.29 5.87 13.27
C GLU A 70 4.10 6.84 13.22
N ILE A 71 3.38 6.89 12.09
CA ILE A 71 2.16 7.71 11.96
C ILE A 71 1.05 7.16 12.87
N THR A 72 0.91 5.84 13.00
CA THR A 72 -0.08 5.26 13.92
C THR A 72 0.20 5.64 15.38
N LEU A 73 1.47 5.82 15.76
CA LEU A 73 1.86 6.32 17.08
C LEU A 73 1.57 7.81 17.28
N LEU A 74 1.60 8.62 16.21
CA LEU A 74 1.26 10.04 16.26
C LEU A 74 -0.24 10.29 16.45
N PHE A 75 -1.10 9.44 15.89
CA PHE A 75 -2.55 9.63 15.93
C PHE A 75 -3.16 9.78 17.35
N PRO A 76 -2.84 8.92 18.34
CA PRO A 76 -3.36 9.07 19.70
C PRO A 76 -2.86 10.33 20.42
N MET A 77 -1.72 10.91 20.01
CA MET A 77 -1.20 12.14 20.60
C MET A 77 -2.15 13.33 20.40
N ILE A 78 -2.89 13.36 19.28
CA ILE A 78 -3.90 14.39 19.00
C ILE A 78 -5.03 14.37 20.04
N ILE A 79 -5.43 13.17 20.46
CA ILE A 79 -6.49 12.99 21.47
C ILE A 79 -5.95 13.37 22.86
N LEU A 80 -4.70 13.01 23.15
CA LEU A 80 -4.04 13.28 24.44
C LEU A 80 -3.86 14.77 24.74
N ILE A 81 -3.80 15.64 23.72
CA ILE A 81 -3.76 17.11 23.88
C ILE A 81 -4.92 17.62 24.75
N LYS A 82 -6.10 16.98 24.68
CA LYS A 82 -7.28 17.40 25.44
C LYS A 82 -7.22 17.04 26.92
N ILE A 83 -6.38 16.09 27.32
CA ILE A 83 -6.39 15.47 28.65
C ILE A 83 -5.16 15.90 29.48
N SER A 84 -4.05 16.19 28.81
CA SER A 84 -2.75 16.41 29.44
C SER A 84 -2.26 17.85 29.28
N ASN A 85 -1.19 18.21 29.99
CA ASN A 85 -0.63 19.56 29.93
C ASN A 85 -0.07 19.86 28.52
N ILE A 86 -0.57 20.92 27.90
CA ILE A 86 -0.20 21.35 26.55
C ILE A 86 1.31 21.55 26.37
N PHE A 87 2.00 22.10 27.37
CA PHE A 87 3.43 22.37 27.27
C PHE A 87 4.25 21.07 27.23
N PHE A 88 3.89 20.10 28.09
CA PHE A 88 4.57 18.81 28.14
C PHE A 88 4.32 17.98 26.87
N MET A 89 3.08 18.00 26.36
CA MET A 89 2.75 17.34 25.10
C MET A 89 3.47 17.96 23.91
N PHE A 90 3.58 19.29 23.85
CA PHE A 90 4.33 19.96 22.80
C PHE A 90 5.81 19.57 22.80
N MET A 91 6.42 19.45 23.99
CA MET A 91 7.80 18.97 24.12
C MET A 91 7.97 17.53 23.62
N ILE A 92 7.09 16.60 24.00
CA ILE A 92 7.17 15.22 23.52
C ILE A 92 6.95 15.13 22.01
N PHE A 93 5.94 15.85 21.49
CA PHE A 93 5.61 15.83 20.07
C PHE A 93 6.74 16.38 19.20
N SER A 94 7.34 17.50 19.62
CA SER A 94 8.50 18.09 18.92
C SER A 94 9.72 17.18 18.98
N PHE A 95 9.99 16.55 20.12
CA PHE A 95 11.06 15.56 20.24
C PHE A 95 10.84 14.34 19.33
N PHE A 96 9.60 13.84 19.25
CA PHE A 96 9.26 12.71 18.38
C PHE A 96 9.44 13.07 16.90
N ILE A 97 8.95 14.24 16.47
CA ILE A 97 9.16 14.72 15.09
C ILE A 97 10.65 14.89 14.78
N PHE A 98 11.44 15.37 15.73
CA PHE A 98 12.87 15.53 15.53
C PHE A 98 13.56 14.18 15.25
N ILE A 99 13.18 13.11 15.96
CA ILE A 99 13.69 11.76 15.70
C ILE A 99 13.30 11.28 14.29
N LEU A 100 12.04 11.49 13.88
CA LEU A 100 11.57 11.14 12.53
C LEU A 100 12.40 11.84 11.44
N LEU A 101 12.63 13.15 11.59
CA LEU A 101 13.40 13.93 10.62
C LEU A 101 14.86 13.43 10.53
N LEU A 102 15.47 13.08 11.65
CA LEU A 102 16.81 12.49 11.66
C LEU A 102 16.85 11.13 10.96
N GLY A 103 15.84 10.29 11.17
CA GLY A 103 15.69 8.99 10.49
C GLY A 103 15.64 9.15 8.97
N ILE A 104 14.75 10.02 8.48
CA ILE A 104 14.62 10.33 7.04
C ILE A 104 15.94 10.84 6.48
N TYR A 105 16.60 11.78 7.17
CA TYR A 105 17.86 12.36 6.70
C TYR A 105 18.97 11.30 6.59
N HIS A 106 19.02 10.36 7.54
CA HIS A 106 19.95 9.25 7.50
C HIS A 106 19.67 8.31 6.31
N GLU A 107 18.40 7.94 6.07
CA GLU A 107 18.00 7.10 4.92
C GLU A 107 18.31 7.77 3.58
N TRP A 108 18.12 9.09 3.50
CA TRP A 108 18.45 9.86 2.31
C TRP A 108 19.96 9.86 2.04
N ASN A 109 20.79 10.07 3.07
CA ASN A 109 22.24 10.00 2.93
C ASN A 109 22.75 8.61 2.50
N GLN A 110 22.02 7.54 2.84
CA GLN A 110 22.32 6.18 2.37
C GLN A 110 21.89 5.94 0.91
N GLY A 111 21.21 6.90 0.27
CA GLY A 111 20.75 6.80 -1.10
C GLY A 111 19.58 5.84 -1.30
N ALA A 112 18.90 5.42 -0.23
CA ALA A 112 17.72 4.56 -0.32
C ALA A 112 16.56 5.20 -1.11
N LEU A 113 16.53 6.55 -1.13
CA LEU A 113 15.55 7.37 -1.85
C LEU A 113 16.03 7.82 -3.24
N ASN A 114 17.26 7.49 -3.63
CA ASN A 114 17.79 7.91 -4.92
C ASN A 114 17.28 6.97 -6.02
N TRP A 115 16.59 7.54 -7.01
CA TRP A 115 16.23 6.82 -8.21
C TRP A 115 17.44 6.76 -9.14
N SER A 116 17.93 5.56 -9.45
CA SER A 116 18.89 5.40 -10.56
C SER A 116 18.11 5.43 -11.87
N SER A 117 18.25 6.50 -12.63
CA SER A 117 17.76 6.60 -14.02
C SER A 117 18.42 5.56 -14.91
#